data_AF-A0A2I0LYV4-F1
#
_entry.id   AF-A0A2I0LYV4-F1
#
_cell.length_a   1.000
_cell.length_b   1.000
_cell.length_c   1.000
_cell.angle_alpha   90.00
_cell.angle_beta   90.00
_cell.angle_gamma   90.00
#
_symmetry.space_group_name_H-M   'P 1'
#
loop_
_entity.id
_entity.type
_entity.pdbx_description
1 polymer ?
#
loop_
_entity_poly.entity_id
_entity_poly.type
_entity_poly.pdbx_seq_one_letter_code
_entity_poly.pdbx_strand_id
1 'polypeptide(L)'
;MGLRDRVVHAGEPEEEEEEEELVDPLTTVREHCEQLEECVKARQRLEECDARVSSRSQTEEQCTEELFDFLHARDHCVAHTLFKKLK
;
A
#
# COMPACT_ATOMS: atom_id res chain seq x y z
N MET A 1 -7.61 21.45 42.80
CA MET A 1 -6.56 22.30 42.20
C MET A 1 -6.34 21.76 40.79
N GLY A 2 -6.53 22.43 39.66
CA GLY A 2 -7.17 23.68 39.24
C GLY A 2 -7.88 23.40 37.90
N LEU A 3 -9.03 24.04 37.63
CA LEU A 3 -9.17 25.19 36.70
C LEU A 3 -8.87 24.79 35.23
N ARG A 4 -9.92 24.63 34.40
CA ARG A 4 -10.42 25.61 33.40
C ARG A 4 -9.39 25.78 32.24
N ASP A 5 -9.71 25.55 30.97
CA ASP A 5 -10.81 26.18 30.23
C ASP A 5 -11.37 25.31 29.09
N ARG A 6 -12.71 25.31 29.04
CA ARG A 6 -13.53 24.90 27.91
C ARG A 6 -13.48 26.05 26.90
N VAL A 7 -12.59 25.98 25.91
CA VAL A 7 -12.63 26.87 24.75
C VAL A 7 -13.74 26.36 23.84
N VAL A 8 -14.90 27.02 23.92
CA VAL A 8 -15.93 26.96 22.88
C VAL A 8 -15.35 27.74 21.70
N HIS A 9 -14.89 27.05 20.66
CA HIS A 9 -14.71 27.69 19.37
C HIS A 9 -16.10 27.98 18.82
N ALA A 10 -16.47 29.25 18.90
CA ALA A 10 -17.63 29.81 18.24
C ALA A 10 -17.47 29.57 16.74
N GLY A 11 -18.55 29.07 16.12
CA GLY A 11 -18.56 28.63 14.73
C GLY A 11 -18.01 29.67 13.78
N GLU A 12 -16.94 29.29 13.10
CA GLU A 12 -16.63 29.77 11.77
C GLU A 12 -17.45 28.90 10.80
N PRO A 13 -18.00 29.46 9.70
CA PRO A 13 -18.55 28.62 8.64
C PRO A 13 -17.37 27.80 8.12
N GLU A 14 -17.42 26.47 8.32
CA GLU A 14 -16.53 25.56 7.61
C GLU A 14 -16.83 25.79 6.12
N GLU A 15 -15.94 26.50 5.44
CA GLU A 15 -15.87 26.41 3.99
C GLU A 15 -15.61 24.92 3.73
N GLU A 16 -16.63 24.23 3.20
CA GLU A 16 -16.47 22.90 2.62
C GLU A 16 -15.51 23.08 1.44
N GLU A 17 -14.20 23.13 1.73
CA GLU A 17 -13.17 22.92 0.74
C GLU A 17 -13.48 21.54 0.16
N GLU A 18 -13.85 21.51 -1.12
CA GLU A 18 -13.87 20.26 -1.88
C GLU A 18 -12.47 19.65 -1.72
N GLU A 19 -12.32 18.66 -0.84
CA GLU A 19 -11.07 17.93 -0.68
C GLU A 19 -10.71 17.36 -2.05
N GLU A 20 -9.78 18.01 -2.76
CA GLU A 20 -9.25 17.48 -4.00
C GLU A 20 -8.72 16.08 -3.70
N GLU A 21 -9.23 15.05 -4.40
CA GLU A 21 -8.86 13.66 -4.17
C GLU A 21 -7.36 13.47 -4.50
N LEU A 22 -6.52 13.60 -3.47
CA LEU A 22 -5.08 13.49 -3.60
C LEU A 22 -4.71 12.03 -3.85
N VAL A 23 -4.42 11.68 -5.10
CA VAL A 23 -3.95 10.34 -5.47
C VAL A 23 -2.48 10.17 -5.09
N ASP A 24 -2.17 9.20 -4.22
CA ASP A 24 -0.80 8.84 -3.84
C ASP A 24 -0.01 8.33 -5.06
N PRO A 25 1.04 9.05 -5.52
CA PRO A 25 1.85 8.62 -6.66
C PRO A 25 2.47 7.23 -6.51
N LEU A 26 2.68 6.75 -5.28
CA LEU A 26 3.19 5.41 -5.02
C LEU A 26 2.23 4.33 -5.50
N THR A 27 0.93 4.48 -5.24
CA THR A 27 -0.08 3.49 -5.63
C THR A 27 -0.14 3.32 -7.13
N THR A 28 -0.22 4.43 -7.87
CA THR A 28 -0.22 4.42 -9.34
C THR A 28 1.05 3.79 -9.92
N VAL A 29 2.23 4.08 -9.35
CA VAL A 29 3.50 3.50 -9.83
C VAL A 29 3.57 2.00 -9.53
N ARG A 30 3.09 1.56 -8.35
CA ARG A 30 3.02 0.14 -8.01
C ARG A 30 2.10 -0.63 -8.97
N GLU A 31 0.89 -0.14 -9.20
CA GLU A 31 -0.06 -0.77 -10.13
C GLU A 31 0.53 -0.94 -11.54
N HIS A 32 1.24 0.07 -12.03
CA HIS A 32 1.95 -0.02 -13.30
C HIS A 32 3.09 -1.07 -13.26
N CYS A 33 3.94 -1.04 -12.23
CA CYS A 33 5.04 -2.00 -12.10
C CYS A 33 4.56 -3.44 -11.92
N GLU A 34 3.40 -3.65 -11.31
CA GLU A 34 2.80 -4.99 -11.13
C GLU A 34 2.31 -5.63 -12.44
N GLN A 35 2.20 -4.86 -13.54
CA GLN A 35 1.90 -5.39 -14.87
C GLN A 35 3.12 -5.96 -15.60
N LEU A 36 4.34 -5.75 -15.07
CA LEU A 36 5.54 -6.33 -15.64
C LEU A 36 5.52 -7.86 -15.54
N GLU A 37 6.03 -8.54 -16.58
CA GLU A 37 5.97 -10.01 -16.67
C GLU A 37 6.59 -10.70 -15.44
N GLU A 38 7.71 -10.20 -14.94
CA GLU A 38 8.38 -10.72 -13.74
C GLU A 38 7.52 -10.56 -12.48
N CYS A 39 6.85 -9.42 -12.31
CA CYS A 39 5.97 -9.15 -11.18
C CYS A 39 4.71 -10.01 -11.26
N VAL A 40 4.13 -10.18 -12.45
CA VAL A 40 2.97 -11.05 -12.68
C VAL A 40 3.30 -12.50 -12.33
N LYS A 41 4.47 -13.01 -12.78
CA LYS A 41 4.91 -14.37 -12.45
C LYS A 41 5.18 -14.56 -10.96
N ALA A 42 5.83 -13.60 -10.32
CA ALA A 42 6.09 -13.65 -8.87
C ALA A 42 4.78 -13.59 -8.08
N ARG A 43 3.83 -12.74 -8.48
CA ARG A 43 2.48 -12.68 -7.88
C ARG A 43 1.72 -13.99 -8.04
N GLN A 44 1.76 -14.63 -9.21
CA GLN A 44 1.12 -15.94 -9.42
C GLN A 44 1.66 -17.00 -8.45
N ARG A 45 2.98 -17.04 -8.22
CA ARG A 45 3.59 -17.96 -7.25
C ARG A 45 3.15 -17.68 -5.82
N LEU A 46 3.06 -16.39 -5.46
CA LEU A 46 2.54 -15.97 -4.16
C LEU A 46 1.09 -16.43 -3.97
N GLU A 47 0.23 -16.20 -4.96
CA GLU A 47 -1.18 -16.65 -4.94
C GLU A 47 -1.30 -18.18 -4.85
N GLU A 48 -0.44 -18.92 -5.56
CA GLU A 48 -0.37 -20.38 -5.46
C GLU A 48 0.05 -20.86 -4.06
N CYS A 49 1.01 -20.17 -3.43
CA CYS A 49 1.39 -20.44 -2.05
C CYS A 49 0.24 -20.11 -1.08
N ASP A 50 -0.42 -18.97 -1.23
CA ASP A 50 -1.55 -18.56 -0.39
C ASP A 50 -2.70 -19.56 -0.48
N ALA A 51 -3.01 -20.05 -1.69
CA ALA A 51 -3.99 -21.11 -1.90
C ALA A 51 -3.58 -22.42 -1.20
N ARG A 52 -2.29 -22.77 -1.23
CA ARG A 52 -1.76 -23.97 -0.57
C ARG A 52 -1.83 -23.85 0.96
N VAL A 53 -1.42 -22.71 1.53
CA VAL A 53 -1.45 -22.47 2.98
C VAL A 53 -2.88 -22.39 3.49
N SER A 54 -3.78 -21.68 2.81
CA SER A 54 -5.20 -21.56 3.19
C SER A 54 -5.96 -22.89 3.09
N SER A 55 -5.54 -23.81 2.22
CA SER A 55 -6.15 -25.14 2.10
C SER A 55 -5.83 -26.08 3.27
N ARG A 56 -4.80 -25.78 4.07
CA ARG A 56 -4.33 -26.65 5.16
C ARG A 56 -4.92 -26.19 6.49
N SER A 57 -5.53 -27.11 7.23
CA SER A 57 -6.08 -26.82 8.57
C SER A 57 -5.01 -26.53 9.62
N GLN A 58 -3.80 -27.07 9.43
CA GLN A 58 -2.64 -26.83 10.29
C GLN A 58 -1.37 -26.99 9.46
N THR A 59 -0.60 -25.92 9.33
CA THR A 59 0.68 -25.90 8.59
C THR A 59 1.62 -24.90 9.23
N GLU A 60 2.93 -25.17 9.16
CA GLU A 60 3.99 -24.22 9.53
C GLU A 60 4.54 -23.48 8.30
N GLU A 61 4.06 -23.84 7.11
CA GLU A 61 4.41 -23.19 5.85
C GLU A 61 4.01 -21.70 5.85
N GLN A 62 4.89 -20.84 5.34
CA GLN A 62 4.70 -19.41 5.19
C GLN A 62 5.07 -18.99 3.77
N CYS A 63 4.33 -18.04 3.19
CA CYS A 63 4.57 -17.54 1.83
C CYS A 63 5.52 -16.32 1.79
N THR A 64 6.37 -16.17 2.80
CA THR A 64 7.25 -15.00 2.96
C THR A 64 8.33 -14.95 1.89
N GLU A 65 8.78 -16.10 1.39
CA GLU A 65 9.75 -16.17 0.30
C GLU A 65 9.14 -15.61 -1.00
N GLU A 66 7.96 -16.11 -1.39
CA GLU A 66 7.24 -15.65 -2.58
C GLU A 66 6.85 -14.17 -2.48
N LEU A 67 6.53 -13.70 -1.26
CA LEU A 67 6.29 -12.29 -1.00
C LEU A 67 7.55 -11.46 -1.24
N PHE A 68 8.72 -11.89 -0.75
CA PHE A 68 9.97 -11.17 -0.98
C PHE A 68 10.39 -11.16 -2.45
N ASP A 69 10.15 -12.24 -3.18
CA ASP A 69 10.39 -12.29 -4.63
C ASP A 69 9.52 -11.26 -5.38
N PHE A 70 8.22 -11.21 -5.06
CA PHE A 70 7.29 -10.25 -5.65
C PHE A 70 7.66 -8.80 -5.30
N LEU A 71 7.96 -8.53 -4.02
CA LEU A 71 8.37 -7.21 -3.57
C LEU A 71 9.67 -6.77 -4.23
N HIS A 72 10.65 -7.67 -4.36
CA HIS A 72 11.91 -7.36 -5.01
C HIS A 72 11.72 -6.94 -6.47
N ALA A 73 10.96 -7.72 -7.25
CA ALA A 73 10.68 -7.41 -8.65
C ALA A 73 9.93 -6.07 -8.79
N ARG A 74 8.85 -5.88 -8.01
CA ARG A 74 8.04 -4.65 -8.06
C ARG A 74 8.86 -3.43 -7.66
N ASP A 75 9.55 -3.51 -6.53
CA ASP A 75 10.23 -2.36 -5.94
C ASP A 75 11.49 -1.96 -6.73
N HIS A 76 12.10 -2.89 -7.47
CA HIS A 76 13.12 -2.57 -8.47
C HIS A 76 12.57 -1.59 -9.53
N CYS A 77 11.39 -1.87 -10.10
CA CYS A 77 10.72 -0.97 -11.03
C CYS A 77 10.28 0.35 -10.37
N VAL A 78 9.67 0.29 -9.17
CA VAL A 78 9.16 1.48 -8.46
C VAL A 78 10.28 2.47 -8.17
N ALA A 79 11.45 2.00 -7.74
CA ALA A 79 12.61 2.83 -7.40
C ALA A 79 13.06 3.72 -8.57
N HIS A 80 12.91 3.26 -9.82
CA HIS A 80 13.28 4.04 -11.00
C HIS A 80 12.32 5.19 -11.34
N THR A 81 11.12 5.20 -10.76
CA THR A 81 10.02 6.09 -11.18
C THR A 81 9.47 6.96 -10.06
N LEU A 82 9.35 6.43 -8.84
CA LEU A 82 8.62 7.07 -7.74
C LEU A 82 9.17 8.44 -7.36
N PHE A 83 10.49 8.54 -7.11
CA PHE A 83 11.12 9.78 -6.65
C PHE A 83 11.07 10.91 -7.68
N LYS A 84 10.77 10.62 -8.95
CA LYS A 84 10.55 11.66 -9.97
C LYS A 84 9.17 12.33 -9.84
N LYS A 85 8.24 11.72 -9.10
CA LYS A 85 6.88 12.23 -8.85
C LYS A 85 6.73 12.90 -7.49
N LEU A 86 7.70 12.72 -6.59
CA LEU A 86 7.73 13.35 -5.28
C LEU A 86 8.45 14.71 -5.37
N LYS A 87 7.95 15.72 -4.65
CA LYS A 87 8.54 17.07 -4.54
C LYS A 87 9.22 17.27 -3.21
#